data_AF-A0AAE3REJ0-F1
#
_entry.id   AF-A0AAE3REJ0-F1
#
_cell.length_a   1.000
_cell.length_b   1.000
_cell.length_c   1.000
_cell.angle_alpha   90.00
_cell.angle_beta   90.00
_cell.angle_gamma   90.00
#
_symmetry.space_group_name_H-M   'P 1'
#
loop_
_entity.id
_entity.type
_entity.pdbx_description
1 polymer ?
#
loop_
_entity_poly.entity_id
_entity_poly.type
_entity_poly.pdbx_seq_one_letter_code
_entity_poly.pdbx_strand_id
1 'polypeptide(L)' 'MSSIHGHEVLQMMLASGESWTVASLEAAIRRRFGEEARFHTCSAENLSAAQLVAFLEKKGKFIAREEGFTTAENKICRH' A
#
# COMPACT_ATOMS: atom_id res chain seq x y z
N MET A 1 -2.23 16.67 12.15
CA MET A 1 -1.90 15.23 12.30
C MET A 1 -1.73 14.66 10.91
N SER A 2 -0.51 14.35 10.53
CA SER A 2 -0.15 13.95 9.17
C SER A 2 -0.39 12.46 8.96
N SER A 3 -1.64 12.06 8.72
CA SER A 3 -1.95 10.68 8.30
C SER A 3 -1.38 10.44 6.91
N ILE A 4 -0.80 9.26 6.66
CA ILE A 4 -0.21 8.95 5.36
C ILE A 4 -1.30 8.43 4.43
N HIS A 5 -1.37 8.96 3.22
CA HIS A 5 -2.38 8.51 2.27
C HIS A 5 -1.96 7.18 1.65
N GLY A 6 -2.88 6.23 1.48
CA GLY A 6 -2.60 4.90 0.94
C GLY A 6 -1.95 4.92 -0.46
N HIS A 7 -2.11 6.03 -1.20
CA HIS A 7 -1.41 6.26 -2.47
C HIS A 7 0.11 6.33 -2.32
N GLU A 8 0.65 6.83 -1.22
CA GLU A 8 2.11 6.90 -0.99
C GLU A 8 2.73 5.50 -0.98
N VAL A 9 2.03 4.53 -0.41
CA VAL A 9 2.45 3.12 -0.40
C VAL A 9 2.41 2.53 -1.82
N LEU A 10 1.38 2.85 -2.62
CA LEU A 10 1.31 2.40 -4.01
C LEU A 10 2.41 3.03 -4.87
N GLN A 11 2.74 4.31 -4.66
CA GLN A 11 3.85 4.97 -5.35
C GLN A 11 5.20 4.32 -4.99
N MET A 12 5.40 3.97 -3.71
CA MET A 12 6.59 3.24 -3.27
C MET A 12 6.73 1.91 -4.01
N MET A 13 5.64 1.13 -4.11
CA MET A 13 5.66 -0.14 -4.83
C MET A 13 6.00 0.03 -6.32
N LEU A 14 5.45 1.06 -6.98
CA LEU A 14 5.76 1.36 -8.38
C LEU A 14 7.20 1.78 -8.60
N ALA A 15 7.74 2.60 -7.68
CA ALA A 15 9.12 3.05 -7.75
C ALA A 15 10.12 1.89 -7.64
N SER A 16 9.79 0.85 -6.87
CA SER A 16 10.58 -0.39 -6.84
C SER A 16 10.43 -1.20 -8.13
N GLY A 17 9.24 -1.25 -8.74
CA GLY A 17 8.97 -2.07 -9.93
C GLY A 17 9.00 -3.59 -9.67
N GLU A 18 9.12 -3.99 -8.41
CA GLU A 18 9.23 -5.38 -7.96
C GLU A 18 7.88 -5.98 -7.58
N SER A 19 7.85 -7.31 -7.47
CA SER A 19 6.74 -8.07 -6.92
C SER A 19 6.81 -8.08 -5.39
N TRP A 20 5.67 -7.93 -4.73
CA TRP A 20 5.55 -7.87 -3.29
C TRP A 20 4.64 -8.97 -2.76
N THR A 21 4.89 -9.41 -1.53
CA THR A 21 3.94 -10.19 -0.74
C THR A 21 3.33 -9.30 0.34
N VAL A 22 2.22 -9.74 0.96
CA VAL A 22 1.60 -9.01 2.07
C VAL A 22 2.63 -8.74 3.19
N ALA A 23 3.40 -9.78 3.55
CA ALA A 23 4.43 -9.68 4.58
C ALA A 23 5.57 -8.72 4.20
N SER A 24 6.12 -8.84 2.97
CA SER A 24 7.20 -7.97 2.50
C SER A 24 6.75 -6.52 2.38
N LEU A 25 5.53 -6.29 1.89
CA LEU A 25 4.96 -4.95 1.76
C LEU A 25 4.71 -4.32 3.12
N GLU A 26 4.12 -5.05 4.07
CA GLU A 26 3.95 -4.56 5.43
C GLU A 26 5.27 -4.19 6.09
N ALA A 27 6.30 -5.05 5.96
CA ALA A 27 7.62 -4.77 6.49
C ALA A 27 8.24 -3.52 5.85
N ALA A 28 8.11 -3.38 4.52
CA ALA A 28 8.59 -2.20 3.79
C ALA A 28 7.86 -0.92 4.23
N ILE A 29 6.54 -0.99 4.40
CA ILE A 29 5.73 0.13 4.89
C ILE A 29 6.20 0.56 6.28
N ARG A 30 6.32 -0.37 7.22
CA ARG A 30 6.77 -0.08 8.59
C ARG A 30 8.19 0.51 8.60
N ARG A 31 9.08 0.01 7.75
CA ARG A 31 10.46 0.50 7.64
C ARG A 31 10.56 1.89 7.01
N ARG A 32 9.68 2.19 6.04
CA ARG A 32 9.67 3.45 5.28
C ARG A 32 8.94 4.57 6.02
N PHE A 33 7.78 4.25 6.59
CA PHE A 33 6.85 5.22 7.17
C PHE A 33 6.84 5.22 8.70
N GLY A 34 7.38 4.16 9.32
CA GLY A 34 7.36 3.95 10.76
C GLY A 34 6.39 2.82 11.17
N GLU A 35 6.72 2.10 12.23
CA GLU A 35 5.88 0.99 12.73
C GLU A 35 4.54 1.49 13.29
N GLU A 36 4.53 2.70 13.84
CA GLU A 36 3.37 3.38 14.40
C GLU A 36 2.60 4.24 13.36
N ALA A 37 3.03 4.20 12.10
CA ALA A 37 2.43 4.96 11.02
C ALA A 37 0.95 4.60 10.84
N ARG A 38 0.11 5.63 10.74
CA ARG A 38 -1.32 5.51 10.46
C ARG A 38 -1.62 5.95 9.04
N PHE A 39 -2.40 5.12 8.36
CA PHE A 39 -2.75 5.30 6.97
C PHE A 39 -4.22 5.65 6.84
N HIS A 40 -4.54 6.41 5.81
CA HIS A 40 -5.90 6.70 5.41
C HIS A 40 -6.04 6.54 3.90
N THR A 41 -7.25 6.27 3.46
CA THR A 41 -7.69 6.17 2.08
C THR A 41 -8.95 7.01 1.94
N CYS A 42 -9.38 7.28 0.70
CA CYS A 42 -10.59 8.06 0.44
C CYS A 42 -11.88 7.51 1.10
N SER A 43 -11.90 6.25 1.55
CA SER A 43 -13.09 5.63 2.16
C SER A 43 -12.84 5.00 3.53
N ALA A 44 -11.61 5.06 4.05
CA ALA A 44 -11.26 4.45 5.34
C ALA A 44 -10.04 5.15 5.94
N GLU A 45 -10.05 5.41 7.23
CA GLU A 45 -9.01 6.14 7.95
C GLU A 45 -8.47 5.34 9.14
N ASN A 46 -7.34 5.80 9.70
CA ASN A 46 -6.69 5.20 10.88
C ASN A 46 -6.34 3.71 10.71
N LEU A 47 -5.91 3.35 9.51
CA LEU A 47 -5.51 1.99 9.16
C LEU A 47 -4.05 1.73 9.56
N SER A 48 -3.78 0.55 10.10
CA SER A 48 -2.41 0.03 10.26
C SER A 48 -1.86 -0.45 8.91
N ALA A 49 -0.54 -0.69 8.79
CA ALA A 49 0.08 -1.24 7.58
C ALA A 49 -0.66 -2.50 7.07
N ALA A 50 -0.91 -3.49 7.94
CA ALA A 50 -1.69 -4.69 7.61
C ALA A 50 -3.08 -4.37 7.05
N GLN A 51 -3.81 -3.48 7.73
CA GLN A 51 -5.18 -3.12 7.36
C GLN A 51 -5.21 -2.35 6.04
N LEU A 52 -4.23 -1.49 5.79
CA LEU A 52 -4.08 -0.80 4.52
C LEU A 52 -3.83 -1.81 3.39
N VAL A 53 -2.90 -2.74 3.56
CA VAL A 53 -2.59 -3.77 2.55
C VAL A 53 -3.82 -4.61 2.24
N ALA A 54 -4.50 -5.14 3.26
CA ALA A 54 -5.74 -5.90 3.08
C ALA A 54 -6.85 -5.06 2.41
N PHE A 55 -6.95 -3.77 2.74
CA PHE A 55 -7.92 -2.86 2.12
C PHE A 55 -7.63 -2.64 0.62
N LEU A 56 -6.36 -2.42 0.26
CA LEU A 56 -5.91 -2.25 -1.12
C LEU A 56 -6.13 -3.52 -1.95
N GLU A 57 -5.83 -4.69 -1.37
CA GLU A 57 -6.10 -5.99 -1.96
C GLU A 57 -7.59 -6.16 -2.26
N LYS A 58 -8.45 -5.92 -1.26
CA LYS A 58 -9.91 -6.00 -1.40
C LYS A 58 -10.47 -5.02 -2.43
N LYS A 59 -9.84 -3.87 -2.63
CA LYS A 59 -10.20 -2.88 -3.66
C LYS A 59 -9.70 -3.25 -5.06
N GLY A 60 -8.99 -4.37 -5.25
CA GLY A 60 -8.43 -4.77 -6.55
C GLY A 60 -7.36 -3.80 -7.05
N LYS A 61 -6.62 -3.19 -6.11
CA LYS A 61 -5.47 -2.31 -6.40
C LYS A 61 -4.20 -3.12 -6.68
N PHE A 62 -4.15 -4.36 -6.21
CA PHE A 62 -3.05 -5.28 -6.48
C PHE A 62 -3.34 -6.17 -7.69
N ILE A 63 -2.30 -6.41 -8.48
CA ILE A 63 -2.30 -7.29 -9.64
C ILE A 63 -1.48 -8.51 -9.25
N ALA A 64 -2.14 -9.66 -9.10
CA ALA A 64 -1.46 -10.92 -8.80
C ALA A 64 -0.43 -11.27 -9.88
N ARG A 65 0.72 -11.79 -9.46
CA ARG A 65 1.83 -12.24 -10.31
C ARG A 65 2.28 -13.63 -9.84
N GLU A 66 3.13 -14.28 -10.62
CA GLU A 66 3.67 -15.61 -10.28
C GLU A 66 4.34 -15.65 -8.89
N GLU A 67 4.98 -14.54 -8.49
CA GLU A 67 5.62 -14.39 -7.17
C GLU A 67 5.02 -13.20 -6.39
N GLY A 68 3.74 -13.31 -6.03
CA GLY A 68 3.06 -12.34 -5.17
C GLY A 68 2.16 -11.39 -5.95
N PHE A 69 2.33 -10.08 -5.76
CA PHE A 69 1.53 -9.08 -6.43
C PHE A 69 2.30 -7.79 -6.68
N THR A 70 1.90 -7.06 -7.72
CA THR A 70 2.38 -5.72 -8.01
C THR A 70 1.22 -4.73 -8.02
N THR A 71 1.50 -3.46 -8.25
CA THR A 71 0.47 -2.42 -8.45
C THR A 71 0.70 -1.73 -9.80
N ALA A 72 -0.25 -0.92 -10.24
CA ALA A 72 -0.13 -0.14 -11.47
C ALA A 72 -0.39 1.34 -11.20
N GLU A 73 0.28 2.23 -11.95
CA GLU A 73 0.05 3.68 -11.93
C GLU A 73 -1.43 4.02 -12.17
N ASN A 74 -2.09 3.27 -13.05
CA ASN A 74 -3.52 3.37 -13.35
C ASN A 74 -4.42 3.17 -12.10
N LYS A 75 -3.92 2.53 -11.04
CA LYS A 75 -4.67 2.27 -9.80
C LYS A 75 -4.52 3.39 -8.77
N ILE A 76 -3.62 4.35 -9.00
CA ILE A 76 -3.38 5.51 -8.13
C ILE A 76 -4.27 6.66 -8.61
N CYS A 77 -5.23 7.06 -7.79
CA CYS A 77 -6.08 8.19 -8.13
C CYS A 77 -5.33 9.51 -7.87
N ARG A 78 -5.22 10.36 -8.90
CA ARG A 78 -4.90 11.79 -8.77
C ARG A 78 -6.20 12.54 -8.49
N HIS A 79 -6.71 12.42 -7.27
CA HIS A 79 -7.86 13.21 -6.82
C HIS A 79 -7.37 14.36 -5.96
#